data_AF-A0A444XMC5-F1
#
_entry.id   AF-A0A444XMC5-F1
#
_cell.length_a   1.000
_cell.length_b   1.000
_cell.length_c   1.000
_cell.angle_alpha   90.00
_cell.angle_beta   90.00
_cell.angle_gamma   90.00
#
_symmetry.space_group_name_H-M   'P 1'
#
loop_
_entity.id
_entity.type
_entity.pdbx_description
1 polymer ?
#
loop_
_entity_poly.entity_id
_entity_poly.type
_entity_poly.pdbx_seq_one_letter_code
_entity_poly.pdbx_strand_id
1 'polypeptide(L)'
;MLQWDRKYRAKFGFEFRTSTETWCSQEILDEVKSRYENTLVVELDIAAWEEFKLIAHGLERLWDRMSRDNIQKESEDPVEVVPDSLEGENVVSSDISEGKDSAGRKASMLSYDLNRTPEENEDPYSGMSPEKKNAWHLAMWATRYLNP
;
A
#
# COMPACT_ATOMS: atom_id res chain seq x y z
N MET A 1 -11.37 -19.84 17.48
CA MET A 1 -10.42 -19.02 16.69
C MET A 1 -9.08 -19.70 16.45
N LEU A 2 -8.22 -19.93 17.45
CA LEU A 2 -6.86 -20.49 17.25
C LEU A 2 -6.78 -21.81 16.45
N GLN A 3 -7.73 -22.73 16.65
CA GLN A 3 -7.78 -23.98 15.88
C GLN A 3 -8.05 -23.73 14.39
N TRP A 4 -8.93 -22.77 14.08
CA TRP A 4 -9.30 -22.42 12.72
C TRP A 4 -8.18 -21.66 12.01
N ASP A 5 -7.49 -20.78 12.71
CA ASP A 5 -6.30 -20.09 12.17
C ASP A 5 -5.21 -21.09 11.74
N ARG A 6 -4.92 -22.10 12.58
CA ARG A 6 -3.98 -23.18 12.21
C ARG A 6 -4.47 -23.97 10.99
N LYS A 7 -5.76 -24.31 10.92
CA LYS A 7 -6.35 -25.04 9.78
C LYS A 7 -6.28 -24.23 8.50
N TYR A 8 -6.64 -22.96 8.57
CA TYR A 8 -6.64 -22.04 7.46
C TYR A 8 -5.22 -21.88 6.89
N ARG A 9 -4.24 -21.58 7.76
CA ARG A 9 -2.83 -21.47 7.34
C ARG A 9 -2.28 -22.77 6.77
N ALA A 10 -2.67 -23.93 7.31
CA ALA A 10 -2.27 -25.22 6.77
C ALA A 10 -2.85 -25.49 5.36
N LYS A 11 -4.06 -24.99 5.06
CA LYS A 11 -4.69 -25.13 3.74
C LYS A 11 -4.15 -24.15 2.72
N PHE A 12 -4.07 -22.86 3.08
CA PHE A 12 -3.80 -21.79 2.12
C PHE A 12 -2.36 -21.26 2.14
N GLY A 13 -1.59 -21.53 3.19
CA GLY A 13 -0.20 -21.11 3.33
C GLY A 13 0.01 -19.70 3.89
N PHE A 14 -1.06 -18.98 4.22
CA PHE A 14 -1.00 -17.62 4.78
C PHE A 14 -2.03 -17.41 5.91
N GLU A 15 -1.89 -16.31 6.65
CA GLU A 15 -2.78 -15.94 7.76
C GLU A 15 -4.13 -15.45 7.26
N PHE A 16 -5.18 -15.70 8.04
CA PHE A 16 -6.51 -15.20 7.69
C PHE A 16 -6.58 -13.67 7.80
N ARG A 17 -7.09 -13.01 6.76
CA ARG A 17 -7.26 -11.56 6.70
C ARG A 17 -8.70 -11.19 6.40
N THR A 18 -9.22 -10.27 7.21
CA THR A 18 -10.57 -9.71 7.06
C THR A 18 -10.56 -8.27 7.56
N SER A 19 -11.26 -7.40 6.84
CA SER A 19 -11.55 -6.02 7.22
C SER A 19 -12.86 -5.90 8.00
N THR A 20 -13.51 -7.02 8.34
CA THR A 20 -14.75 -7.00 9.12
C THR A 20 -14.47 -6.29 10.46
N GLU A 21 -15.03 -5.09 10.61
CA GLU A 21 -14.80 -4.19 11.76
C GLU A 21 -15.41 -4.72 13.06
N THR A 22 -16.14 -5.83 13.00
CA THR A 22 -16.83 -6.37 14.14
C THR A 22 -15.85 -7.14 15.02
N TRP A 23 -15.78 -6.74 16.30
CA TRP A 23 -15.10 -7.51 17.35
C TRP A 23 -15.87 -8.80 17.70
N CYS A 24 -16.88 -9.14 16.91
CA CYS A 24 -17.73 -10.30 17.07
C CYS A 24 -16.95 -11.54 16.64
N SER A 25 -16.38 -12.24 17.63
CA SER A 25 -15.62 -13.49 17.39
C SER A 25 -16.43 -14.57 16.66
N GLN A 26 -17.77 -14.49 16.68
CA GLN A 26 -18.64 -15.43 15.98
C GLN A 26 -18.71 -15.14 14.47
N GLU A 27 -18.88 -13.88 14.08
CA GLU A 27 -18.92 -13.48 12.66
C GLU A 27 -17.61 -13.78 11.96
N ILE A 28 -16.47 -13.45 12.59
CA ILE A 28 -15.15 -13.80 12.04
C ILE A 28 -15.02 -15.32 11.90
N LEU A 29 -15.51 -16.10 12.87
CA LEU A 29 -15.42 -17.55 12.82
C LEU A 29 -16.31 -18.15 11.72
N ASP A 30 -17.47 -17.57 11.45
CA ASP A 30 -18.34 -18.00 10.36
C ASP A 30 -17.80 -17.58 8.98
N GLU A 31 -17.16 -16.42 8.89
CA GLU A 31 -16.43 -15.98 7.70
C GLU A 31 -15.27 -16.95 7.39
N VAL A 32 -14.44 -17.27 8.39
CA VAL A 32 -13.32 -18.23 8.24
C VAL A 32 -13.82 -19.59 7.77
N LYS A 33 -14.94 -20.10 8.31
CA LYS A 33 -15.52 -21.38 7.87
C LYS A 33 -16.01 -21.31 6.43
N SER A 34 -16.69 -20.23 6.05
CA SER A 34 -17.19 -20.03 4.69
C SER A 34 -16.04 -19.98 3.69
N ARG A 35 -15.04 -19.14 3.95
CA ARG A 35 -13.84 -18.97 3.11
C ARG A 35 -12.94 -20.20 3.11
N TYR A 36 -12.99 -21.02 4.16
CA TYR A 36 -12.29 -22.30 4.16
C TYR A 36 -12.77 -23.25 3.06
N GLU A 37 -13.97 -23.09 2.50
CA GLU A 37 -14.42 -23.91 1.35
C GLU A 37 -13.88 -23.41 0.00
N ASN A 38 -13.27 -22.22 -0.06
CA ASN A 38 -12.73 -21.67 -1.29
C ASN A 38 -11.54 -22.46 -1.84
N THR A 39 -11.30 -22.28 -3.14
CA THR A 39 -10.04 -22.69 -3.79
C THR A 39 -8.93 -21.68 -3.45
N LEU A 40 -7.67 -22.12 -3.55
CA LEU A 40 -6.52 -21.26 -3.22
C LEU A 40 -6.49 -19.96 -4.04
N VAL A 41 -6.81 -20.03 -5.33
CA VAL A 41 -6.79 -18.86 -6.22
C VAL A 41 -7.83 -17.83 -5.77
N VAL A 42 -9.08 -18.27 -5.57
CA VAL A 42 -10.16 -17.41 -5.09
C VAL A 42 -9.83 -16.81 -3.74
N GLU A 43 -9.30 -17.62 -2.83
CA GLU A 43 -8.97 -17.17 -1.48
C GLU A 43 -7.81 -16.17 -1.45
N LEU A 44 -6.83 -16.34 -2.35
CA LEU A 44 -5.73 -15.41 -2.51
C LEU A 44 -6.23 -14.03 -3.00
N ASP A 45 -7.14 -14.01 -3.97
CA ASP A 45 -7.73 -12.76 -4.47
C ASP A 45 -8.51 -12.03 -3.37
N ILE A 46 -9.33 -12.77 -2.60
CA ILE A 46 -10.07 -12.21 -1.47
C ILE A 46 -9.11 -11.70 -0.39
N ALA A 47 -8.10 -12.48 -0.02
CA ALA A 47 -7.13 -12.07 1.00
C ALA A 47 -6.33 -10.83 0.57
N ALA A 48 -5.94 -10.73 -0.70
CA ALA A 48 -5.29 -9.55 -1.24
C ALA A 48 -6.21 -8.32 -1.17
N TRP A 49 -7.50 -8.50 -1.46
CA TRP A 49 -8.50 -7.44 -1.35
C TRP A 49 -8.71 -6.99 0.11
N GLU A 50 -8.79 -7.92 1.06
CA GLU A 50 -8.89 -7.62 2.49
C GLU A 50 -7.64 -6.89 3.02
N GLU A 51 -6.45 -7.33 2.62
CA GLU A 51 -5.20 -6.63 2.94
C GLU A 51 -5.19 -5.20 2.37
N PHE A 52 -5.64 -5.02 1.14
CA PHE A 52 -5.73 -3.69 0.53
C PHE A 52 -6.66 -2.76 1.32
N LYS A 53 -7.82 -3.24 1.75
CA LYS A 53 -8.72 -2.45 2.62
C LYS A 53 -8.05 -2.06 3.93
N LEU A 54 -7.37 -2.99 4.59
CA LEU A 54 -6.68 -2.74 5.86
C LEU A 54 -5.59 -1.68 5.69
N ILE A 55 -4.82 -1.75 4.59
CA ILE A 55 -3.81 -0.74 4.25
C ILE A 55 -4.48 0.61 3.99
N ALA A 56 -5.54 0.65 3.18
CA ALA A 56 -6.27 1.88 2.86
C ALA A 56 -6.80 2.57 4.13
N HIS A 57 -7.48 1.84 5.01
CA HIS A 57 -7.94 2.35 6.30
C HIS A 57 -6.79 2.79 7.21
N GLY A 58 -5.67 2.07 7.20
CA GLY A 58 -4.46 2.46 7.92
C GLY A 58 -3.89 3.80 7.46
N LEU A 59 -3.86 4.02 6.13
CA LEU A 59 -3.40 5.27 5.52
C LEU A 59 -4.35 6.43 5.80
N GLU A 60 -5.67 6.20 5.70
CA GLU A 60 -6.69 7.18 6.04
C GLU A 60 -6.53 7.67 7.48
N ARG A 61 -6.39 6.73 8.43
CA ARG A 61 -6.17 7.06 9.85
C ARG A 61 -4.85 7.79 10.08
N LEU A 62 -3.80 7.46 9.33
CA LEU A 62 -2.51 8.14 9.42
C LEU A 62 -2.61 9.58 8.92
N TRP A 63 -3.28 9.78 7.78
CA TRP A 63 -3.51 11.09 7.18
C TRP A 63 -4.32 12.00 8.11
N ASP A 64 -5.43 11.49 8.62
CA ASP A 64 -6.31 12.20 9.55
C ASP A 64 -5.59 12.62 10.85
N ARG A 65 -4.64 11.80 11.33
CA ARG A 65 -3.76 12.20 12.45
C ARG A 65 -2.81 13.33 12.07
N MET A 66 -2.14 13.25 10.92
CA MET A 66 -1.23 14.32 10.47
C MET A 66 -1.96 15.64 10.24
N SER A 67 -3.18 15.62 9.70
CA SER A 67 -3.99 16.83 9.52
C SER A 67 -4.31 17.52 10.85
N ARG A 68 -4.66 16.75 11.89
CA ARG A 68 -4.90 17.31 13.25
C ARG A 68 -3.64 17.90 13.87
N ASP A 69 -2.51 17.20 13.75
CA ASP A 69 -1.24 17.64 14.34
C ASP A 69 -0.73 18.93 13.68
N ASN A 70 -0.98 19.13 12.38
CA ASN A 70 -0.64 20.37 11.67
C ASN A 70 -1.50 21.56 12.11
N ILE A 71 -2.80 21.38 12.35
CA ILE A 71 -3.71 22.45 12.82
C ILE A 71 -3.31 22.96 14.20
N GLN A 72 -2.85 22.08 15.11
CA GLN A 72 -2.42 22.47 16.45
C GLN A 72 -1.08 23.22 16.47
N LYS A 73 -0.24 23.03 15.45
CA LYS A 73 1.08 23.67 15.36
C LYS A 73 1.02 25.09 14.79
N GLU A 74 -0.06 25.44 14.10
CA GLU A 74 -0.28 26.74 13.46
C GLU A 74 -1.13 27.69 14.32
N SER A 75 -1.64 27.22 15.47
CA SER A 75 -2.54 27.99 16.34
C SER A 75 -1.87 28.73 17.51
N GLU A 76 -0.55 28.95 17.47
CA GLU A 76 0.14 29.86 18.42
C GLU A 76 0.25 31.28 17.83
N ASP A 77 -0.86 31.82 17.31
CA ASP A 77 -1.07 33.27 17.23
C ASP A 77 -2.58 33.56 17.08
N PRO A 78 -3.22 34.27 18.03
CA PRO A 78 -4.63 34.59 17.93
C PRO A 78 -4.80 35.83 17.06
N VAL A 79 -4.88 35.66 15.75
CA VAL A 79 -5.33 36.73 14.85
C VAL A 79 -6.82 36.55 14.56
N GLU A 80 -7.57 37.53 15.06
CA GLU A 80 -9.00 37.79 14.95
C GLU A 80 -9.57 37.48 13.55
N VAL A 81 -10.53 36.54 13.52
CA VAL A 81 -11.23 36.11 12.31
C VAL A 81 -12.35 37.10 11.97
N VAL A 82 -12.26 37.72 10.80
CA VAL A 82 -13.42 38.31 10.09
C VAL A 82 -13.73 37.36 8.91
N PRO A 83 -14.95 36.80 8.79
CA PRO A 83 -15.28 36.00 7.63
C PRO A 83 -15.83 36.91 6.54
N ASP A 84 -15.28 36.81 5.33
CA ASP A 84 -15.99 37.27 4.14
C ASP A 84 -16.08 36.14 3.11
N SER A 85 -17.26 36.08 2.52
CA SER A 85 -17.87 34.98 1.76
C SER A 85 -17.32 34.84 0.33
N LEU A 86 -17.44 33.65 -0.29
CA LEU A 86 -18.08 33.39 -1.60
C LEU A 86 -17.49 32.15 -2.35
N GLU A 87 -18.37 31.17 -2.58
CA GLU A 87 -18.54 30.24 -3.71
C GLU A 87 -17.41 30.03 -4.75
N GLY A 88 -17.06 28.75 -4.97
CA GLY A 88 -16.18 28.33 -6.07
C GLY A 88 -16.16 26.81 -6.23
N GLU A 89 -17.10 26.28 -7.01
CA GLU A 89 -17.07 24.90 -7.52
C GLU A 89 -15.83 24.66 -8.40
N ASN A 90 -15.15 23.54 -8.20
CA ASN A 90 -14.05 23.09 -9.04
C ASN A 90 -14.22 21.59 -9.31
N VAL A 91 -14.89 21.30 -10.43
CA VAL A 91 -14.88 19.99 -11.09
C VAL A 91 -13.58 19.90 -11.90
N VAL A 92 -12.66 19.04 -11.50
CA VAL A 92 -11.50 18.67 -12.34
C VAL A 92 -11.81 17.38 -13.09
N SER A 93 -12.06 17.52 -14.39
CA SER A 93 -12.16 16.42 -15.35
C SER A 93 -10.81 15.72 -15.50
N SER A 94 -10.77 14.39 -15.40
CA SER A 94 -9.56 13.58 -15.60
C SER A 94 -9.59 12.95 -16.99
N ASP A 95 -8.99 13.62 -17.97
CA ASP A 95 -8.73 13.02 -19.28
C ASP A 95 -7.45 12.17 -19.21
N ILE A 96 -7.59 10.87 -19.42
CA ILE A 96 -6.50 9.91 -19.54
C ILE A 96 -5.84 10.12 -20.90
N SER A 97 -4.72 10.85 -20.91
CA SER A 97 -3.91 11.07 -22.12
C SER A 97 -3.11 9.81 -22.45
N GLU A 98 -3.51 9.16 -23.54
CA GLU A 98 -2.91 7.99 -24.17
C GLU A 98 -1.51 8.30 -24.78
N GLY A 99 -0.55 7.42 -24.45
CA GLY A 99 0.63 7.04 -25.22
C GLY A 99 1.47 8.10 -25.95
N LYS A 100 2.67 8.38 -25.43
CA LYS A 100 3.84 8.67 -26.27
C LYS A 100 5.09 7.97 -25.75
N ASP A 101 5.69 7.15 -26.63
CA ASP A 101 6.96 6.46 -26.46
C ASP A 101 8.05 7.37 -25.90
N SER A 102 8.47 7.13 -24.65
CA SER A 102 9.69 7.74 -24.12
C SER A 102 10.90 6.93 -24.60
N ALA A 103 11.26 7.11 -25.86
CA ALA A 103 12.58 6.76 -26.34
C ALA A 103 13.62 7.56 -25.54
N GLY A 104 14.47 6.88 -24.77
CA GLY A 104 15.69 7.49 -24.22
C GLY A 104 15.89 7.45 -22.71
N ARG A 105 15.02 6.84 -21.90
CA ARG A 105 15.37 6.56 -20.50
C ARG A 105 16.26 5.32 -20.44
N LYS A 106 17.59 5.52 -20.44
CA LYS A 106 18.53 4.50 -19.96
C LYS A 106 18.43 4.37 -18.45
N ALA A 107 17.24 4.00 -17.96
CA ALA A 107 17.15 3.39 -16.66
C ALA A 107 17.79 2.01 -16.82
N SER A 108 18.85 1.73 -16.08
CA SER A 108 19.30 0.37 -15.87
C SER A 108 18.19 -0.34 -15.10
N MET A 109 17.19 -0.81 -15.85
CA MET A 109 16.16 -1.71 -15.34
C MET A 109 16.92 -2.92 -14.84
N LEU A 110 16.77 -3.23 -13.55
CA LEU A 110 17.26 -4.49 -13.01
C LEU A 110 16.67 -5.59 -13.88
N SER A 111 17.51 -6.22 -14.70
CA SER A 111 17.09 -7.25 -15.64
C SER A 111 16.87 -8.51 -14.84
N TYR A 112 15.62 -8.75 -14.46
CA TYR A 112 15.23 -9.99 -13.80
C TYR A 112 14.93 -11.04 -14.87
N ASP A 113 15.78 -12.05 -15.01
CA ASP A 113 15.56 -13.15 -15.95
C ASP A 113 14.53 -14.14 -15.38
N LEU A 114 13.35 -14.19 -16.01
CA LEU A 114 12.25 -15.06 -15.60
C LEU A 114 12.52 -16.55 -15.83
N ASN A 115 13.58 -16.90 -16.58
CA ASN A 115 13.97 -18.28 -16.81
C ASN A 115 14.96 -18.81 -15.76
N ARG A 116 15.44 -17.95 -14.85
CA ARG A 116 16.39 -18.30 -13.79
C ARG A 116 15.68 -18.43 -12.44
N THR A 117 16.20 -19.30 -11.58
CA THR A 117 15.74 -19.37 -10.19
C THR A 117 16.18 -18.11 -9.42
N PRO A 118 15.51 -17.73 -8.32
CA PRO A 118 15.85 -16.52 -7.57
C PRO A 118 17.30 -16.47 -7.06
N GLU A 119 17.91 -17.64 -6.82
CA GLU A 119 19.29 -17.79 -6.34
C GLU A 119 20.33 -17.70 -7.49
N GLU A 120 19.92 -17.99 -8.72
CA GLU A 120 20.73 -17.82 -9.94
C GLU A 120 20.64 -16.41 -10.53
N ASN A 121 19.69 -15.62 -10.05
CA ASN A 121 19.56 -14.23 -10.44
C ASN A 121 20.51 -13.38 -9.59
N GLU A 122 21.32 -12.56 -10.25
CA GLU A 122 22.27 -11.70 -9.56
C GLU A 122 21.51 -10.64 -8.76
N ASP A 123 21.53 -10.76 -7.44
CA ASP A 123 20.99 -9.70 -6.58
C ASP A 123 21.93 -8.48 -6.67
N PRO A 124 21.49 -7.35 -7.25
CA PRO A 124 22.28 -6.12 -7.32
C PRO A 124 22.62 -5.57 -5.92
N TYR A 125 21.96 -6.06 -4.87
CA TYR A 125 22.17 -5.68 -3.49
C TYR A 125 23.11 -6.64 -2.73
N SER A 126 23.61 -7.70 -3.39
CA SER A 126 24.58 -8.62 -2.81
C SER A 126 25.89 -7.88 -2.48
N GLY A 127 26.29 -7.88 -1.21
CA GLY A 127 27.50 -7.18 -0.74
C GLY A 127 27.33 -5.71 -0.33
N MET A 128 26.13 -5.11 -0.45
CA MET A 128 25.89 -3.77 0.13
C MET A 128 25.53 -3.85 1.61
N SER A 129 26.03 -2.90 2.41
CA SER A 129 25.52 -2.69 3.77
C SER A 129 24.10 -2.09 3.73
N PRO A 130 23.28 -2.29 4.77
CA PRO A 130 21.92 -1.76 4.82
C PRO A 130 21.83 -0.25 4.53
N GLU A 131 22.78 0.54 5.03
CA GLU A 131 22.84 2.00 4.82
C GLU A 131 23.09 2.34 3.35
N LYS A 132 23.97 1.59 2.68
CA LYS A 132 24.26 1.77 1.26
C LYS A 132 23.07 1.38 0.37
N LYS A 133 22.34 0.33 0.74
CA LYS A 133 21.09 -0.06 0.07
C LYS A 133 20.06 1.07 0.16
N ASN A 134 19.84 1.61 1.36
CA ASN A 134 18.89 2.71 1.57
C ASN A 134 19.25 3.97 0.77
N ALA A 135 20.53 4.36 0.79
CA ALA A 135 21.01 5.51 0.03
C ALA A 135 20.82 5.33 -1.49
N TRP A 136 21.09 4.13 -2.01
CA TRP A 136 20.90 3.81 -3.43
C TRP A 136 19.42 3.89 -3.84
N HIS A 137 18.50 3.34 -3.02
CA HIS A 137 17.06 3.44 -3.29
C HIS A 137 16.56 4.89 -3.32
N LEU A 138 17.00 5.72 -2.37
CA LEU A 138 16.65 7.14 -2.33
C LEU A 138 17.17 7.89 -3.56
N ALA A 139 18.41 7.61 -3.99
CA ALA A 139 18.98 8.22 -5.20
C ALA A 139 18.22 7.80 -6.46
N MET A 140 17.87 6.52 -6.59
CA MET A 140 17.08 6.00 -7.72
C MET A 140 15.67 6.59 -7.75
N TRP A 141 15.03 6.73 -6.60
CA TRP A 141 13.72 7.36 -6.48
C TRP A 141 13.77 8.84 -6.88
N ALA A 142 14.72 9.60 -6.33
CA ALA A 142 14.90 11.01 -6.67
C ALA A 142 15.15 11.21 -8.17
N THR A 143 15.99 10.37 -8.79
CA THR A 143 16.27 10.45 -10.23
C THR A 143 15.03 10.20 -11.09
N ARG A 144 14.09 9.37 -10.64
CA ARG A 144 12.88 9.02 -11.41
C ARG A 144 11.75 10.03 -11.27
N TYR A 145 11.63 10.65 -10.10
CA TYR A 145 10.45 11.43 -9.73
C TYR A 145 10.72 12.91 -9.45
N LEU A 146 11.96 13.31 -9.16
CA LEU A 146 12.30 14.72 -8.85
C LEU A 146 12.94 15.46 -10.03
N ASN A 147 13.54 14.75 -10.99
CA ASN A 147 14.05 15.35 -12.24
C ASN A 147 13.38 14.66 -13.44
N PRO A 148 12.20 15.13 -13.90
CA PRO A 148 11.48 14.54 -15.02
C PRO A 148 12.27 14.58 -16.34
#